data_AF-A0A2U8WDX6-F1
#
_entry.id   AF-A0A2U8WDX6-F1
#
_cell.length_a   1.000
_cell.length_b   1.000
_cell.length_c   1.000
_cell.angle_alpha   90.00
_cell.angle_beta   90.00
_cell.angle_gamma   90.00
#
_symmetry.space_group_name_H-M   'P 1'
#
loop_
_entity.id
_entity.type
_entity.pdbx_description
1 polymer ?
#
loop_
_entity_poly.entity_id
_entity_poly.type
_entity_poly.pdbx_seq_one_letter_code
_entity_poly.pdbx_strand_id
1 'polypeptide(L)'
;MTDFDHLLNWTLKRGSHPFPGPDGGTCINEAALVACGFPYRPVRAPTDMPLCFSRPICRLALHLNDEAGDTERQRLIPFVTRLACADTPEIEGRRAAYIRARIDLDGRYMPHVPLDEGIRILEGALAIGRQADPLGLDDVADRMKAARARTAPQTQEARTISAKLKTWFGVSKADGVL
;
A
#
# COMPACT_ATOMS: atom_id res chain seq x y z
N MET A 1 -4.27 17.64 -1.04
CA MET A 1 -4.03 16.29 -0.49
C MET A 1 -4.68 15.31 -1.45
N THR A 2 -3.91 14.39 -2.02
CA THR A 2 -4.46 13.26 -2.77
C THR A 2 -5.40 12.49 -1.85
N ASP A 3 -6.57 12.16 -2.37
CA ASP A 3 -7.60 11.44 -1.65
C ASP A 3 -7.09 10.03 -1.25
N PHE A 4 -7.20 9.69 0.03
CA PHE A 4 -6.73 8.43 0.60
C PHE A 4 -7.51 7.24 0.02
N ASP A 5 -8.72 7.47 -0.50
CA ASP A 5 -9.57 6.45 -1.12
C ASP A 5 -8.93 5.80 -2.35
N HIS A 6 -8.06 6.52 -3.07
CA HIS A 6 -7.32 5.93 -4.20
C HIS A 6 -6.21 4.97 -3.74
N LEU A 7 -5.67 5.13 -2.53
CA LEU A 7 -4.73 4.16 -1.94
C LEU A 7 -5.47 2.88 -1.50
N LEU A 8 -6.69 3.01 -1.00
CA LEU A 8 -7.51 1.88 -0.55
C LEU A 8 -8.00 1.00 -1.71
N ASN A 9 -8.19 1.58 -2.90
CA ASN A 9 -8.64 0.89 -4.11
C ASN A 9 -7.50 0.65 -5.13
N TRP A 10 -6.24 0.81 -4.71
CA TRP A 10 -5.08 0.67 -5.59
C TRP A 10 -4.92 -0.77 -6.08
N THR A 11 -4.88 -0.96 -7.39
CA THR A 11 -4.64 -2.27 -8.01
C THR A 11 -3.25 -2.34 -8.63
N LEU A 12 -2.53 -3.44 -8.43
CA LEU A 12 -1.27 -3.69 -9.11
C LEU A 12 -1.52 -4.15 -10.56
N LYS A 13 -0.75 -3.59 -11.50
CA LYS A 13 -0.79 -3.92 -12.93
C LYS A 13 0.57 -4.43 -13.41
N ARG A 14 0.57 -5.27 -14.46
CA ARG A 14 1.78 -5.76 -15.11
C ARG A 14 2.40 -4.66 -15.95
N GLY A 15 3.67 -4.30 -15.68
CA GLY A 15 4.43 -3.30 -16.41
C GLY A 15 3.75 -1.92 -16.57
N SER A 16 4.54 -0.91 -16.95
CA SER A 16 4.00 0.41 -17.36
C SER A 16 5.09 1.34 -17.92
N HIS A 17 5.42 1.19 -19.19
CA HIS A 17 5.84 2.35 -20.00
C HIS A 17 5.03 2.24 -21.30
N PRO A 18 3.81 2.78 -21.40
CA PRO A 18 3.35 4.13 -21.02
C PRO A 18 2.04 4.14 -20.21
N PHE A 19 1.82 5.19 -19.42
CA PHE A 19 0.58 5.43 -18.67
C PHE A 19 0.22 6.91 -18.77
N PRO A 20 -1.02 7.30 -18.45
CA PRO A 20 -1.12 8.35 -17.46
C PRO A 20 -2.03 7.94 -16.29
N GLY A 21 -1.54 8.29 -15.11
CA GLY A 21 -2.33 9.11 -14.21
C GLY A 21 -3.11 8.45 -13.08
N PRO A 22 -3.81 9.27 -12.29
CA PRO A 22 -4.41 8.94 -10.99
C PRO A 22 -5.56 7.90 -10.97
N ASP A 23 -5.65 7.02 -11.98
CA ASP A 23 -6.86 6.29 -12.37
C ASP A 23 -6.81 4.75 -12.18
N GLY A 24 -6.11 4.26 -11.15
CA GLY A 24 -6.46 2.94 -10.57
C GLY A 24 -5.53 1.75 -10.85
N GLY A 25 -4.26 1.97 -11.23
CA GLY A 25 -3.25 0.95 -11.00
C GLY A 25 -1.87 1.21 -11.61
N THR A 26 -0.83 0.66 -10.99
CA THR A 26 0.58 0.81 -11.39
C THR A 26 1.33 -0.49 -11.18
N CYS A 27 2.57 -0.61 -11.67
CA CYS A 27 3.43 -1.72 -11.22
C CYS A 27 3.78 -1.56 -9.73
N ILE A 28 4.26 -2.63 -9.10
CA ILE A 28 4.61 -2.62 -7.67
C ILE A 28 5.66 -1.57 -7.30
N ASN A 29 6.65 -1.33 -8.16
CA ASN A 29 7.71 -0.35 -7.89
C ASN A 29 7.18 1.09 -7.93
N GLU A 30 6.31 1.41 -8.88
CA GLU A 30 5.63 2.71 -8.96
C GLU A 30 4.68 2.91 -7.79
N ALA A 31 3.94 1.85 -7.41
CA ALA A 31 3.09 1.87 -6.23
C ALA A 31 3.92 2.20 -4.98
N ALA A 32 5.12 1.62 -4.89
CA ALA A 32 6.02 1.85 -3.77
C ALA A 32 6.54 3.29 -3.71
N LEU A 33 6.77 3.95 -4.85
CA LEU A 33 7.10 5.38 -4.88
C LEU A 33 5.99 6.20 -4.24
N VAL A 34 4.77 6.05 -4.74
CA VAL A 34 3.64 6.85 -4.29
C VAL A 34 3.26 6.54 -2.84
N ALA A 35 3.25 5.28 -2.46
CA ALA A 35 2.97 4.86 -1.08
C ALA A 35 4.01 5.38 -0.08
N CYS A 36 5.26 5.59 -0.51
CA CYS A 36 6.31 6.19 0.31
C CYS A 36 6.36 7.73 0.21
N GLY A 37 5.39 8.37 -0.45
CA GLY A 37 5.27 9.82 -0.56
C GLY A 37 6.14 10.46 -1.64
N PHE A 38 6.77 9.68 -2.53
CA PHE A 38 7.47 10.22 -3.69
C PHE A 38 6.48 10.59 -4.80
N PRO A 39 6.78 11.61 -5.63
CA PRO A 39 6.02 11.87 -6.83
C PRO A 39 5.99 10.65 -7.75
N TYR A 40 4.82 10.37 -8.34
CA TYR A 40 4.71 9.34 -9.37
C TYR A 40 5.67 9.63 -10.53
N ARG A 41 6.36 8.58 -10.97
CA ARG A 41 7.12 8.56 -12.22
C ARG A 41 7.24 7.12 -12.72
N PRO A 42 7.37 6.90 -14.04
CA PRO A 42 7.63 5.56 -14.57
C PRO A 42 8.92 4.97 -14.02
N VAL A 43 8.90 3.68 -13.69
CA VAL A 43 10.08 2.93 -13.22
C VAL A 43 10.41 1.85 -14.24
N ARG A 44 11.52 2.01 -14.98
CA ARG A 44 11.95 1.08 -16.03
C ARG A 44 12.90 0.01 -15.54
N ALA A 45 13.67 0.35 -14.52
CA ALA A 45 14.60 -0.56 -13.89
C ALA A 45 14.65 -0.32 -12.38
N PRO A 46 15.06 -1.33 -11.59
CA PRO A 46 15.29 -1.16 -10.17
C PRO A 46 16.27 -0.03 -9.85
N THR A 47 17.17 0.33 -10.76
CA THR A 47 18.11 1.47 -10.63
C THR A 47 17.41 2.83 -10.65
N ASP A 48 16.20 2.92 -11.19
CA ASP A 48 15.46 4.18 -11.24
C ASP A 48 14.92 4.56 -9.86
N MET A 49 14.74 3.61 -8.93
CA MET A 49 14.16 3.85 -7.60
C MET A 49 15.02 4.83 -6.76
N PRO A 50 14.44 5.57 -5.79
CA PRO A 50 15.21 6.34 -4.81
C PRO A 50 16.16 5.46 -3.98
N LEU A 51 17.19 6.06 -3.37
CA LEU A 51 18.25 5.33 -2.65
C LEU A 51 17.75 4.54 -1.43
N CYS A 52 16.60 4.91 -0.85
CA CYS A 52 16.00 4.17 0.27
C CYS A 52 15.34 2.85 -0.14
N PHE A 53 15.26 2.52 -1.44
CA PHE A 53 14.68 1.29 -1.93
C PHE A 53 15.74 0.23 -2.22
N SER A 54 15.52 -0.98 -1.71
CA SER A 54 16.45 -2.09 -1.91
C SER A 54 16.38 -2.56 -3.36
N ARG A 55 17.52 -2.49 -4.08
CA ARG A 55 17.62 -2.86 -5.50
C ARG A 55 17.30 -4.35 -5.75
N PRO A 56 17.91 -5.32 -5.03
CA PRO A 56 17.58 -6.74 -5.18
C PRO A 56 16.10 -7.03 -4.91
N ILE A 57 15.52 -6.40 -3.88
CA ILE A 57 14.11 -6.59 -3.51
C ILE A 57 13.18 -6.01 -4.59
N CYS A 58 13.43 -4.78 -5.04
CA CYS A 58 12.64 -4.14 -6.11
C CYS A 58 12.73 -4.91 -7.43
N ARG A 59 13.89 -5.53 -7.73
CA ARG A 59 14.07 -6.36 -8.92
C ARG A 59 13.20 -7.62 -8.86
N LEU A 60 13.27 -8.36 -7.76
CA LEU A 60 12.45 -9.56 -7.59
C LEU A 60 10.96 -9.20 -7.58
N ALA A 61 10.57 -8.17 -6.83
CA ALA A 61 9.18 -7.72 -6.77
C ALA A 61 8.61 -7.35 -8.14
N LEU A 62 9.37 -6.62 -8.96
CA LEU A 62 8.96 -6.27 -10.32
C LEU A 62 8.80 -7.51 -11.21
N HIS A 63 9.73 -8.46 -11.13
CA HIS A 63 9.63 -9.73 -11.86
C HIS A 63 8.37 -10.50 -11.47
N LEU A 64 8.10 -10.67 -10.17
CA LEU A 64 6.89 -11.36 -9.69
C LEU A 64 5.61 -10.62 -10.09
N ASN A 65 5.63 -9.30 -10.06
CA ASN A 65 4.51 -8.47 -10.49
C ASN A 65 4.16 -8.71 -11.96
N ASP A 66 5.19 -8.80 -12.82
CA ASP A 66 5.01 -8.89 -14.26
C ASP A 66 4.68 -10.31 -14.74
N GLU A 67 5.10 -11.34 -14.00
CA GLU A 67 4.77 -12.74 -14.28
C GLU A 67 3.38 -13.14 -13.73
N ALA A 68 2.91 -12.52 -12.65
CA ALA A 68 1.65 -12.89 -12.02
C ALA A 68 0.42 -12.51 -12.88
N GLY A 69 -0.60 -13.38 -12.83
CA GLY A 69 -1.93 -13.06 -13.34
C GLY A 69 -2.60 -11.91 -12.58
N ASP A 70 -3.60 -11.27 -13.17
CA ASP A 70 -4.17 -10.02 -12.64
C ASP A 70 -4.70 -10.12 -11.21
N THR A 71 -5.40 -11.21 -10.89
CA THR A 71 -5.94 -11.45 -9.55
C THR A 71 -4.83 -11.82 -8.57
N GLU A 72 -3.92 -12.71 -8.96
CA GLU A 72 -2.85 -13.21 -8.10
C GLU A 72 -1.85 -12.10 -7.75
N ARG A 73 -1.57 -11.20 -8.69
CA ARG A 73 -0.67 -10.05 -8.51
C ARG A 73 -1.03 -9.19 -7.30
N GLN A 74 -2.31 -9.10 -6.96
CA GLN A 74 -2.76 -8.29 -5.82
C GLN A 74 -2.23 -8.82 -4.48
N ARG A 75 -1.77 -10.07 -4.43
CA ARG A 75 -1.08 -10.63 -3.25
C ARG A 75 0.28 -9.97 -2.97
N LEU A 76 0.80 -9.17 -3.89
CA LEU A 76 2.01 -8.38 -3.71
C LEU A 76 1.76 -7.02 -3.02
N ILE A 77 0.50 -6.59 -2.85
CA ILE A 77 0.15 -5.32 -2.17
C ILE A 77 0.81 -5.17 -0.79
N PRO A 78 0.85 -6.21 0.09
CA PRO A 78 1.49 -6.11 1.41
C PRO A 78 3.00 -5.80 1.36
N PHE A 79 3.65 -5.91 0.20
CA PHE A 79 5.07 -5.65 0.01
C PHE A 79 5.38 -4.24 -0.49
N VAL A 80 4.39 -3.48 -0.96
CA VAL A 80 4.56 -2.16 -1.59
C VAL A 80 5.42 -1.22 -0.75
N THR A 81 5.08 -1.02 0.53
CA THR A 81 5.86 -0.15 1.43
C THR A 81 7.13 -0.81 1.93
N ARG A 82 7.20 -2.15 1.91
CA ARG A 82 8.37 -2.93 2.35
C ARG A 82 9.53 -2.88 1.36
N LEU A 83 9.32 -2.37 0.14
CA LEU A 83 10.40 -2.18 -0.84
C LEU A 83 11.38 -1.07 -0.42
N ALA A 84 10.93 -0.09 0.38
CA ALA A 84 11.72 1.01 0.93
C ALA A 84 12.57 0.56 2.14
N CYS A 85 13.38 -0.49 1.94
CA CYS A 85 14.17 -1.13 2.99
C CYS A 85 15.66 -1.23 2.65
N ALA A 86 16.19 -0.35 1.80
CA ALA A 86 17.61 -0.35 1.46
C ALA A 86 18.48 -0.32 2.73
N ASP A 87 19.55 -1.09 2.70
CA ASP A 87 20.49 -1.20 3.81
C ASP A 87 21.93 -0.97 3.31
N THR A 88 22.94 -1.35 4.12
CA THR A 88 24.34 -1.25 3.73
C THR A 88 24.62 -2.08 2.47
N PRO A 89 25.65 -1.72 1.68
CA PRO A 89 26.02 -2.48 0.49
C PRO A 89 26.27 -3.97 0.75
N GLU A 90 26.78 -4.33 1.93
CA GLU A 90 26.99 -5.71 2.36
C GLU A 90 25.67 -6.47 2.49
N ILE A 91 24.67 -5.88 3.14
CA ILE A 91 23.34 -6.48 3.29
C ILE A 91 22.63 -6.59 1.94
N GLU A 92 22.72 -5.56 1.09
CA GLU A 92 22.18 -5.61 -0.26
C GLU A 92 22.85 -6.72 -1.11
N GLY A 93 24.16 -6.88 -0.96
CA GLY A 93 24.91 -7.99 -1.57
C GLY A 93 24.43 -9.36 -1.11
N ARG A 94 24.17 -9.52 0.20
CA ARG A 94 23.61 -10.77 0.76
C ARG A 94 22.20 -11.06 0.26
N ARG A 95 21.33 -10.04 0.17
CA ARG A 95 19.99 -10.17 -0.43
C ARG A 95 20.08 -10.61 -1.89
N ALA A 96 20.95 -9.97 -2.68
CA ALA A 96 21.15 -10.34 -4.08
C ALA A 96 21.65 -11.78 -4.24
N ALA A 97 22.63 -12.20 -3.41
CA ALA A 97 23.13 -13.58 -3.43
C ALA A 97 22.05 -14.60 -3.01
N TYR A 98 21.26 -14.28 -1.99
CA TYR A 98 20.14 -15.13 -1.54
C TYR A 98 19.11 -15.37 -2.64
N ILE A 99 18.73 -14.30 -3.37
CA ILE A 99 17.79 -14.36 -4.48
C ILE A 99 18.39 -15.16 -5.64
N ARG A 100 19.63 -14.84 -6.06
CA ARG A 100 20.30 -15.51 -7.18
C ARG A 100 20.44 -17.02 -6.96
N ALA A 101 20.67 -17.46 -5.73
CA ALA A 101 20.75 -18.87 -5.40
C ALA A 101 19.43 -19.64 -5.58
N ARG A 102 18.30 -18.96 -5.79
CA ARG A 102 16.96 -19.54 -5.90
C ARG A 102 16.26 -19.21 -7.22
N ILE A 103 16.51 -18.03 -7.75
CA ILE A 103 15.93 -17.54 -9.01
C ILE A 103 17.04 -16.84 -9.79
N ASP A 104 17.38 -17.37 -10.96
CA ASP A 104 18.33 -16.73 -11.87
C ASP A 104 17.65 -15.63 -12.69
N LEU A 105 17.52 -14.44 -12.10
CA LEU A 105 17.02 -13.26 -12.79
C LEU A 105 18.03 -12.66 -13.80
N ASP A 106 19.28 -13.12 -13.78
CA ASP A 106 20.35 -12.70 -14.70
C ASP A 106 20.45 -13.63 -15.94
N GLY A 107 19.67 -14.72 -15.95
CA GLY A 107 19.67 -15.74 -16.98
C GLY A 107 19.17 -15.25 -18.35
N ARG A 108 19.56 -15.98 -19.40
CA ARG A 108 19.14 -15.69 -20.80
C ARG A 108 17.62 -15.74 -20.98
N TYR A 109 16.94 -16.59 -20.21
CA TYR A 109 15.50 -16.72 -20.19
C TYR A 109 15.00 -16.28 -18.82
N MET A 110 13.92 -15.50 -18.80
CA MET A 110 13.27 -15.16 -17.54
C MET A 110 12.73 -16.45 -16.91
N PRO A 111 13.11 -16.75 -15.65
CA PRO A 111 12.64 -17.94 -14.99
C PRO A 111 11.14 -17.79 -14.71
N HIS A 112 10.36 -18.81 -15.03
CA HIS A 112 8.99 -18.87 -14.54
C HIS A 112 9.02 -19.41 -13.11
N VAL A 113 8.51 -18.64 -12.16
CA VAL A 113 8.45 -19.01 -10.75
C VAL A 113 7.01 -18.89 -10.29
N PRO A 114 6.40 -19.95 -9.73
CA PRO A 114 5.06 -19.85 -9.14
C PRO A 114 5.00 -18.72 -8.12
N LEU A 115 3.95 -17.92 -8.12
CA LEU A 115 3.88 -16.72 -7.27
C LEU A 115 4.11 -17.02 -5.79
N ASP A 116 3.60 -18.15 -5.28
CA ASP A 116 3.82 -18.59 -3.90
C ASP A 116 5.31 -18.78 -3.57
N GLU A 117 6.06 -19.37 -4.50
CA GLU A 117 7.50 -19.52 -4.37
C GLU A 117 8.21 -18.18 -4.43
N GLY A 118 7.81 -17.32 -5.38
CA GLY A 118 8.29 -15.95 -5.47
C GLY A 118 8.12 -15.17 -4.18
N ILE A 119 6.93 -15.23 -3.57
CA ILE A 119 6.60 -14.59 -2.30
C ILE A 119 7.47 -15.14 -1.16
N ARG A 120 7.63 -16.46 -1.04
CA ARG A 120 8.54 -17.06 -0.03
C ARG A 120 9.98 -16.54 -0.16
N ILE A 121 10.44 -16.36 -1.40
CA ILE A 121 11.79 -15.87 -1.68
C ILE A 121 11.89 -14.37 -1.34
N LEU A 122 10.87 -13.59 -1.68
CA LEU A 122 10.78 -12.18 -1.32
C LEU A 122 10.79 -11.97 0.20
N GLU A 123 10.03 -12.76 0.95
CA GLU A 123 10.01 -12.74 2.41
C GLU A 123 11.37 -13.12 3.02
N GLY A 124 11.98 -14.20 2.51
CA GLY A 124 13.30 -14.61 2.96
C GLY A 124 14.39 -13.56 2.70
N ALA A 125 14.31 -12.84 1.57
CA ALA A 125 15.22 -11.74 1.28
C ALA A 125 14.97 -10.52 2.20
N LEU A 126 13.71 -10.21 2.51
CA LEU A 126 13.34 -9.15 3.46
C LEU A 126 13.79 -9.44 4.90
N ALA A 127 13.90 -10.72 5.27
CA ALA A 127 14.42 -11.15 6.56
C ALA A 127 15.94 -10.94 6.71
N ILE A 128 16.66 -10.62 5.63
CA ILE A 128 18.08 -10.29 5.67
C ILE A 128 18.24 -8.79 5.91
N GLY A 129 18.94 -8.40 6.98
CA GLY A 129 19.19 -7.00 7.35
C GLY A 129 18.41 -6.58 8.59
N ARG A 130 18.35 -5.27 8.86
CA ARG A 130 17.63 -4.73 10.02
C ARG A 130 16.16 -5.16 10.00
N GLN A 131 15.70 -5.72 11.10
CA GLN A 131 14.29 -6.01 11.34
C GLN A 131 13.73 -4.95 12.31
N ALA A 132 12.43 -4.67 12.20
CA ALA A 132 11.75 -3.92 13.24
C ALA A 132 11.72 -4.75 14.53
N ASP A 133 11.79 -4.08 15.68
CA ASP A 133 11.63 -4.76 16.96
C ASP A 133 10.27 -5.46 17.00
N PRO A 134 10.20 -6.70 17.51
CA PRO A 134 8.94 -7.40 17.64
C PRO A 134 8.01 -6.58 18.56
N LEU A 135 6.90 -6.10 18.02
CA LEU A 135 5.84 -5.51 18.83
C LEU A 135 5.15 -6.63 19.59
N GLY A 136 5.05 -6.51 20.92
CA GLY A 136 4.25 -7.42 21.72
C GLY A 136 2.80 -7.44 21.25
N LEU A 137 2.15 -8.61 21.24
CA LEU A 137 0.76 -8.73 20.81
C LEU A 137 -0.19 -7.83 21.64
N ASP A 138 0.12 -7.65 22.92
CA ASP A 138 -0.60 -6.76 23.82
C ASP A 138 -0.48 -5.29 23.39
N ASP A 139 0.73 -4.84 23.03
CA ASP A 139 0.97 -3.48 22.50
C ASP A 139 0.20 -3.23 21.19
N VAL A 140 0.10 -4.24 20.32
CA VAL A 140 -0.69 -4.14 19.09
C VAL A 140 -2.18 -4.01 19.42
N ALA A 141 -2.68 -4.83 20.34
CA ALA A 141 -4.07 -4.82 20.76
C ALA A 141 -4.45 -3.46 21.36
N ASP A 142 -3.61 -2.91 22.23
CA ASP A 142 -3.83 -1.61 22.87
C ASP A 142 -3.81 -0.46 21.86
N ARG A 143 -2.86 -0.49 20.91
CA ARG A 143 -2.80 0.52 19.84
C ARG A 143 -4.03 0.45 18.92
N MET A 144 -4.47 -0.75 18.56
CA MET A 144 -5.68 -0.94 17.74
C MET A 144 -6.94 -0.48 18.47
N LYS A 145 -7.05 -0.79 19.77
CA LYS A 145 -8.13 -0.30 20.63
C LYS A 145 -8.14 1.22 20.70
N ALA A 146 -6.98 1.84 20.90
CA ALA A 146 -6.83 3.29 20.96
C ALA A 146 -7.13 3.96 19.60
N ALA A 147 -6.80 3.32 18.48
CA ALA A 147 -7.15 3.82 17.15
C ALA A 147 -8.66 3.77 16.90
N ARG A 148 -9.31 2.64 17.22
CA ARG A 148 -10.77 2.47 17.12
C ARG A 148 -11.54 3.44 18.01
N ALA A 149 -11.03 3.74 19.21
CA ALA A 149 -11.64 4.72 20.11
C ALA A 149 -11.61 6.14 19.54
N ARG A 150 -10.62 6.48 18.71
CA ARG A 150 -10.50 7.81 18.05
C ARG A 150 -11.40 7.95 16.82
N THR A 151 -11.74 6.84 16.17
CA THR A 151 -12.60 6.83 14.97
C THR A 151 -14.04 6.45 15.27
N ALA A 152 -14.36 6.03 16.51
CA ALA A 152 -15.72 5.86 16.95
C ALA A 152 -16.47 7.19 16.77
N PRO A 153 -17.61 7.22 16.06
CA PRO A 153 -18.39 8.44 15.93
C PRO A 153 -18.76 8.89 17.34
N GLN A 154 -18.30 10.09 17.72
CA GLN A 154 -18.82 10.75 18.90
C GLN A 154 -20.33 10.77 18.69
N THR A 155 -21.04 10.06 19.56
CA THR A 155 -22.49 10.16 19.64
C THR A 155 -22.73 11.62 19.98
N GLN A 156 -22.96 12.46 18.96
CA GLN A 156 -23.55 13.76 19.18
C GLN A 156 -24.85 13.43 19.88
N GLU A 157 -24.87 13.70 21.19
CA GLU A 157 -26.10 13.73 21.97
C GLU A 157 -27.15 14.35 21.07
N ALA A 158 -28.25 13.62 20.90
CA ALA A 158 -29.38 14.03 20.10
C ALA A 158 -29.89 15.39 20.63
N ARG A 159 -29.24 16.47 20.17
CA ARG A 159 -29.70 17.84 20.31
C ARG A 159 -30.84 17.98 19.31
N THR A 160 -31.97 17.38 19.73
CA THR A 160 -33.32 17.86 19.53
C THR A 160 -33.57 18.47 18.15
N ILE A 161 -33.59 17.58 17.15
CA ILE A 161 -34.15 17.83 15.81
C ILE A 161 -35.63 18.31 15.93
N SER A 162 -36.28 18.12 17.07
CA SER A 162 -37.63 18.62 17.36
C SER A 162 -37.74 20.13 17.55
N ALA A 163 -36.64 20.86 17.81
CA ALA A 163 -36.70 22.31 18.04
C ALA A 163 -36.79 23.14 16.74
N LYS A 164 -36.30 22.61 15.61
CA LYS A 164 -36.31 23.32 14.31
C LYS A 164 -37.54 23.04 13.44
N LEU A 165 -38.26 21.94 13.69
CA LEU A 165 -39.48 21.59 12.97
C LEU A 165 -40.69 22.47 13.35
N LYS A 166 -40.73 22.97 14.58
CA LYS A 166 -41.81 23.88 15.04
C LYS A 166 -41.71 25.30 14.46
N THR A 167 -40.54 25.69 13.96
CA THR A 167 -40.32 27.01 13.34
C THR A 167 -40.64 27.03 11.85
N TRP A 168 -40.77 25.86 11.20
CA TRP A 168 -41.02 25.76 9.75
C TRP A 168 -42.49 25.52 9.40
N PHE A 169 -43.25 24.85 10.27
CA PHE A 169 -44.71 24.74 10.14
C PHE A 169 -45.39 25.86 10.92
N GLY A 170 -45.29 27.07 10.37
CA GLY A 170 -46.07 28.22 10.81
C GLY A 170 -47.55 27.88 10.81
N VAL A 171 -48.13 27.79 12.01
CA VAL A 171 -49.57 27.79 12.21
C VAL A 171 -50.07 29.18 11.84
N SER A 172 -50.75 29.29 10.71
CA SER A 172 -51.50 30.48 10.32
C SER A 172 -52.60 30.72 11.35
N LYS A 173 -52.43 31.78 12.14
CA LYS A 173 -53.47 32.35 12.96
C LYS A 173 -54.38 33.17 12.03
N ALA A 174 -55.60 32.69 11.80
CA ALA A 174 -56.68 33.55 11.33
C ALA A 174 -57.16 34.36 12.54
N ASP A 175 -56.74 35.61 12.62
CA ASP A 175 -57.25 36.55 13.62
C ASP A 175 -58.52 37.23 13.10
N GLY A 176 -59.64 36.93 13.76
CA GLY A 176 -60.65 37.92 14.14
C GLY A 176 -61.70 38.34 13.10
N VAL A 177 -62.83 38.93 13.45
CA VAL A 177 -63.54 39.27 14.70
C VAL A 177 -64.93 39.73 14.21
N LEU A 178 -66.00 39.38 14.94
CA LEU A 178 -67.41 39.82 14.82
C LEU A 178 -68.22 39.31 13.63
#